data_AF-A0A852NM94-F1
#
_entry.id   AF-A0A852NM94-F1
#
_cell.length_a   1.000
_cell.length_b   1.000
_cell.length_c   1.000
_cell.angle_alpha   90.00
_cell.angle_beta   90.00
_cell.angle_gamma   90.00
#
_symmetry.space_group_name_H-M   'P 1'
#
loop_
_entity.id
_entity.type
_entity.pdbx_description
1 polymer ?
#
loop_
_entity_poly.entity_id
_entity_poly.type
_entity_poly.pdbx_seq_one_letter_code
_entity_poly.pdbx_strand_id
1 'polypeptide(L)'
;AAFQKAAEEVKQLKSQPTDQEMLDIYSHYKQATVGDVNTDRPGMLDFKGKAKWDAWSALKGMSKDDAMKAYIAKVEELKGKYGI
;
A
#
# COMPACT_ATOMS: atom_id res chain seq x y z
N ALA A 1 10.18 -6.22 -12.31
CA ALA A 1 10.37 -7.58 -11.77
C ALA A 1 10.09 -7.64 -10.26
N ALA A 2 10.89 -7.03 -9.38
CA ALA A 2 10.72 -7.15 -7.92
C ALA A 2 9.38 -6.58 -7.39
N PHE A 3 8.99 -5.37 -7.81
CA PHE A 3 7.73 -4.76 -7.38
C PHE A 3 6.49 -5.57 -7.79
N GLN A 4 6.44 -6.03 -9.04
CA GLN A 4 5.34 -6.90 -9.53
C GLN A 4 5.31 -8.24 -8.78
N LYS A 5 6.47 -8.85 -8.53
CA LYS A 5 6.56 -10.08 -7.74
C LYS A 5 6.00 -9.86 -6.32
N ALA A 6 6.42 -8.81 -5.63
CA ALA A 6 5.90 -8.46 -4.31
C ALA A 6 4.38 -8.23 -4.34
N ALA A 7 3.86 -7.60 -5.40
CA ALA A 7 2.42 -7.36 -5.57
C ALA A 7 1.60 -8.65 -5.78
N GLU A 8 2.20 -9.71 -6.32
CA GLU A 8 1.57 -11.03 -6.37
C GLU A 8 1.73 -11.79 -5.06
N GLU A 9 2.90 -11.75 -4.43
CA GLU A 9 3.18 -12.45 -3.18
C GLU A 9 2.33 -11.95 -2.00
N VAL A 10 2.04 -10.64 -1.93
CA VAL A 10 1.19 -10.10 -0.86
C VAL A 10 -0.25 -10.64 -0.89
N LYS A 11 -0.73 -11.10 -2.05
CA LYS A 11 -2.05 -11.73 -2.19
C LYS A 11 -2.09 -13.18 -1.71
N GLN A 12 -0.92 -13.78 -1.51
CA GLN A 12 -0.74 -15.20 -1.17
C GLN A 12 -0.51 -15.42 0.33
N LEU A 13 -0.56 -14.35 1.15
CA LEU A 13 -0.35 -14.47 2.60
C LEU A 13 -1.38 -15.41 3.23
N LYS A 14 -0.92 -16.30 4.13
CA LYS A 14 -1.78 -17.32 4.78
C LYS A 14 -2.78 -16.75 5.79
N SER A 15 -2.64 -15.47 6.14
CA SER A 15 -3.49 -14.78 7.10
C SER A 15 -3.66 -13.33 6.71
N GLN A 16 -4.82 -12.77 7.04
CA GLN A 16 -5.13 -11.38 6.72
C GLN A 16 -4.27 -10.43 7.57
N PRO A 17 -3.55 -9.48 6.95
CA PRO A 17 -2.85 -8.43 7.67
C PRO A 17 -3.83 -7.50 8.42
N THR A 18 -3.30 -6.76 9.39
CA THR A 18 -4.08 -5.72 10.07
C THR A 18 -4.52 -4.62 9.10
N ASP A 19 -5.58 -3.89 9.46
CA ASP A 19 -6.06 -2.77 8.64
C ASP A 19 -4.95 -1.74 8.37
N GLN A 20 -4.09 -1.47 9.34
CA GLN A 20 -2.96 -0.56 9.17
C GLN A 20 -1.96 -1.08 8.13
N GLU A 21 -1.59 -2.36 8.20
CA GLU A 21 -0.66 -2.96 7.21
C GLU A 21 -1.28 -2.98 5.81
N MET A 22 -2.59 -3.23 5.69
CA MET A 22 -3.31 -3.15 4.42
C MET A 22 -3.33 -1.72 3.87
N LEU A 23 -3.47 -0.71 4.72
CA LEU A 23 -3.38 0.70 4.33
C LEU A 23 -1.97 1.07 3.87
N ASP A 24 -0.93 0.58 4.54
CA ASP A 24 0.47 0.80 4.14
C ASP A 24 0.76 0.18 2.77
N ILE A 25 0.32 -1.07 2.54
CA ILE A 25 0.42 -1.74 1.24
C ILE A 25 -0.31 -0.93 0.17
N TYR A 26 -1.54 -0.49 0.45
CA TYR A 26 -2.32 0.30 -0.49
C TYR A 26 -1.66 1.64 -0.85
N SER A 27 -1.25 2.43 0.16
CA SER A 27 -0.70 3.77 -0.05
C SER A 27 0.59 3.74 -0.85
N HIS A 28 1.52 2.85 -0.49
CA HIS A 28 2.78 2.71 -1.22
C HIS A 28 2.57 2.15 -2.63
N TYR A 29 1.63 1.21 -2.83
CA TYR A 29 1.30 0.74 -4.18
C TYR A 29 0.76 1.86 -5.07
N LYS A 30 -0.14 2.69 -4.53
CA LYS A 30 -0.71 3.84 -5.25
C LYS A 30 0.37 4.89 -5.55
N GLN A 31 1.21 5.22 -4.58
CA GLN A 31 2.32 6.16 -4.79
C GLN A 31 3.35 5.63 -5.80
N ALA A 32 3.67 4.34 -5.77
CA ALA A 32 4.59 3.69 -6.71
C ALA A 32 4.07 3.68 -8.16
N THR A 33 2.77 3.48 -8.35
CA THR A 33 2.17 3.32 -9.69
C THR A 33 1.68 4.64 -10.27
N VAL A 34 0.92 5.40 -9.49
CA VAL A 34 0.32 6.67 -9.91
C VAL A 34 1.24 7.84 -9.61
N GLY A 35 1.88 7.85 -8.45
CA GLY A 35 2.54 9.02 -7.87
C GLY A 35 1.62 9.68 -6.86
N ASP A 36 1.75 11.00 -6.70
CA ASP A 36 0.94 11.79 -5.78
C ASP A 36 -0.58 11.58 -6.02
N VAL A 37 -1.33 11.63 -4.92
CA VAL A 37 -2.79 11.53 -4.94
C VAL A 37 -3.41 12.56 -5.89
N ASN A 38 -4.28 12.08 -6.77
CA ASN A 38 -4.86 12.85 -7.87
C ASN A 38 -6.39 12.71 -7.98
N THR A 39 -7.04 12.22 -6.92
CA THR A 39 -8.50 12.08 -6.83
C THR A 39 -9.03 12.88 -5.68
N ASP A 40 -10.31 13.22 -5.72
CA ASP A 40 -10.99 13.83 -4.58
C ASP A 40 -11.06 12.89 -3.40
N ARG A 41 -11.08 13.48 -2.21
CA ARG A 41 -11.23 12.73 -0.97
C ARG A 41 -12.67 12.20 -0.84
N PRO A 42 -12.86 10.90 -0.53
CA PRO A 42 -14.20 10.33 -0.35
C PRO A 42 -15.04 11.03 0.71
N GLY A 43 -16.38 10.97 0.52
CA GLY A 43 -17.36 11.61 1.40
C GLY A 43 -17.40 11.04 2.83
N MET A 44 -18.03 11.77 3.75
CA MET A 44 -17.97 11.51 5.20
C MET A 44 -18.43 10.11 5.64
N LEU A 45 -19.30 9.44 4.88
CA LEU A 45 -19.82 8.11 5.21
C LEU A 45 -18.98 6.96 4.65
N ASP A 46 -18.05 7.23 3.72
CA ASP A 46 -17.13 6.22 3.19
C ASP A 46 -15.84 6.15 4.02
N PHE A 47 -15.95 5.56 5.20
CA PHE A 47 -14.83 5.46 6.14
C PHE A 47 -13.62 4.70 5.55
N LYS A 48 -13.87 3.64 4.77
CA LYS A 48 -12.81 2.80 4.18
C LYS A 48 -12.09 3.53 3.04
N GLY A 49 -12.85 4.13 2.13
CA GLY A 49 -12.28 4.93 1.04
C GLY A 49 -11.50 6.12 1.58
N LYS A 50 -12.05 6.80 2.60
CA LYS A 50 -11.39 7.92 3.28
C LYS A 50 -10.07 7.50 3.92
N ALA A 51 -10.01 6.38 4.64
CA ALA A 51 -8.78 5.88 5.24
C ALA A 51 -7.71 5.54 4.18
N LYS A 52 -8.10 4.89 3.08
CA LYS A 52 -7.22 4.60 1.94
C LYS A 52 -6.69 5.87 1.29
N TRP A 53 -7.56 6.84 1.06
CA TRP A 53 -7.20 8.13 0.47
C TRP A 53 -6.26 8.90 1.39
N ASP A 54 -6.56 8.96 2.68
CA ASP A 54 -5.73 9.63 3.69
C ASP A 54 -4.33 9.01 3.76
N ALA A 55 -4.24 7.68 3.76
CA ALA A 55 -2.97 6.96 3.75
C ALA A 55 -2.15 7.24 2.49
N TRP A 56 -2.78 7.29 1.30
CA TRP A 56 -2.08 7.65 0.06
C TRP A 56 -1.69 9.14 0.03
N SER A 57 -2.58 10.03 0.44
CA SER A 57 -2.31 11.47 0.51
C SER A 57 -1.17 11.82 1.46
N ALA A 58 -0.97 11.04 2.52
CA ALA A 58 0.14 11.22 3.45
C ALA A 58 1.53 10.97 2.81
N LEU A 59 1.60 10.26 1.68
CA LEU A 59 2.84 9.99 0.94
C LEU A 59 3.11 11.00 -0.17
N LYS A 60 2.33 12.08 -0.28
CA LYS A 60 2.52 13.10 -1.31
C LYS A 60 3.94 13.68 -1.27
N GLY A 61 4.59 13.75 -2.42
CA GLY A 61 5.99 14.17 -2.58
C GLY A 61 7.01 13.04 -2.47
N MET A 62 6.62 11.82 -2.05
CA MET A 62 7.48 10.65 -2.12
C MET A 62 7.69 10.23 -3.58
N SER A 63 8.92 9.93 -3.98
CA SER A 63 9.21 9.46 -5.32
C SER A 63 8.57 8.07 -5.58
N LYS A 64 8.26 7.77 -6.85
CA LYS A 64 7.75 6.45 -7.22
C LYS A 64 8.72 5.33 -6.85
N ASP A 65 10.01 5.56 -7.02
CA ASP A 65 11.05 4.58 -6.72
C ASP A 65 11.16 4.29 -5.23
N ASP A 66 11.07 5.31 -4.38
CA ASP A 66 11.11 5.12 -2.93
C ASP A 66 9.83 4.44 -2.43
N ALA A 67 8.67 4.78 -3.01
CA ALA A 67 7.42 4.08 -2.75
C ALA A 67 7.51 2.59 -3.15
N MET A 68 8.12 2.26 -4.29
CA MET A 68 8.34 0.87 -4.70
C MET A 68 9.25 0.12 -3.71
N LYS A 69 10.35 0.74 -3.26
CA LYS A 69 11.26 0.13 -2.28
C LYS A 69 10.55 -0.14 -0.95
N ALA A 70 9.81 0.86 -0.45
CA ALA A 70 9.05 0.74 0.79
C ALA A 70 7.94 -0.33 0.68
N TYR A 71 7.25 -0.40 -0.46
CA TYR A 71 6.28 -1.45 -0.73
C TYR A 71 6.90 -2.85 -0.66
N ILE A 72 8.03 -3.06 -1.36
CA ILE A 72 8.73 -4.36 -1.37
C ILE A 72 9.17 -4.74 0.05
N ALA A 73 9.78 -3.80 0.78
CA ALA A 73 10.21 -4.03 2.16
C ALA A 73 9.02 -4.43 3.06
N LYS A 74 7.88 -3.75 2.92
CA LYS A 74 6.68 -4.09 3.69
C LYS A 74 6.13 -5.47 3.33
N VAL A 75 6.13 -5.85 2.06
CA VAL A 75 5.69 -7.21 1.65
C VAL A 75 6.60 -8.29 2.24
N GLU A 76 7.92 -8.10 2.25
CA GLU A 76 8.85 -9.06 2.87
C GLU A 76 8.63 -9.19 4.39
N GLU A 77 8.36 -8.08 5.09
CA GLU A 77 7.96 -8.10 6.51
C GLU A 77 6.68 -8.93 6.71
N LEU A 78 5.64 -8.68 5.90
CA LEU A 78 4.37 -9.39 6.00
C LEU A 78 4.51 -10.88 5.67
N LYS A 79 5.35 -11.24 4.72
CA LYS A 79 5.68 -12.65 4.41
C LYS A 79 6.30 -13.34 5.62
N GLY A 80 7.23 -12.69 6.32
CA GLY A 80 7.81 -13.21 7.56
C GLY A 80 6.79 -13.38 8.68
N LYS A 81 5.86 -12.43 8.81
CA LYS A 81 4.85 -12.39 9.88
C LYS A 81 3.68 -13.35 9.67
N TYR A 82 3.16 -13.44 8.45
CA TYR A 82 1.94 -14.17 8.12
C TYR A 82 2.19 -15.46 7.34
N GLY A 83 3.40 -15.64 6.80
CA GLY A 83 3.72 -16.73 5.91
C GLY A 83 3.09 -16.57 4.52
N ILE A 84 3.75 -17.18 3.54
CA ILE A 84 3.24 -17.45 2.18
C ILE A 84 3.17 -18.95 1.98
#